data_AF-A0A9X0DBQ0-F1
#
_entry.id   AF-A0A9X0DBQ0-F1
#
_cell.length_a   1.000
_cell.length_b   1.000
_cell.length_c   1.000
_cell.angle_alpha   90.00
_cell.angle_beta   90.00
_cell.angle_gamma   90.00
#
_symmetry.space_group_name_H-M   'P 1'
#
loop_
_entity.id
_entity.type
_entity.pdbx_description
1 polymer ?
#
loop_
_entity_poly.entity_id
_entity_poly.type
_entity_poly.pdbx_seq_one_letter_code
_entity_poly.pdbx_strand_id
1 'polypeptide(L)'
;MTMQFSGNMCLTLYYHMNGTTMGTLNVYVNGVKVFSASGNKGNNWLKLELTVTLSGMYEVIIEGIRGSSYTGDMAIDDFKLVAGPCSS
;
A
#
# COMPACT_ATOMS: atom_id res chain seq x y z
N MET A 1 8.99 -5.54 -5.32
CA MET A 1 9.96 -4.56 -5.84
C MET A 1 11.03 -4.31 -4.80
N THR A 2 12.31 -4.39 -5.16
CA THR A 2 13.41 -4.16 -4.19
C THR A 2 13.75 -2.68 -4.14
N MET A 3 13.75 -2.10 -2.94
CA MET A 3 13.97 -0.67 -2.70
C MET A 3 15.10 -0.47 -1.70
N GLN A 4 15.87 0.60 -1.87
CA GLN A 4 16.88 1.01 -0.91
C GLN A 4 16.23 1.82 0.22
N PHE A 5 16.43 1.38 1.45
CA PHE A 5 16.04 2.07 2.66
C PHE A 5 17.27 2.69 3.36
N SER A 6 17.13 3.90 3.89
CA SER A 6 18.23 4.66 4.51
C SER A 6 17.78 5.39 5.78
N GLY A 7 17.24 4.65 6.75
CA GLY A 7 16.76 5.17 8.03
C GLY A 7 15.25 5.41 8.01
N ASN A 8 14.82 6.57 8.52
CA ASN A 8 13.41 6.97 8.46
C ASN A 8 13.05 7.34 7.03
N MET A 9 12.07 6.64 6.46
CA MET A 9 11.54 6.92 5.12
C MET A 9 10.01 6.90 5.14
N CYS A 10 9.41 7.69 4.26
CA CYS A 10 7.98 7.74 4.05
C CYS A 10 7.65 7.01 2.75
N LEU A 11 6.95 5.89 2.90
CA LEU A 11 6.35 5.16 1.79
C LEU A 11 4.94 5.71 1.59
N THR A 12 4.65 6.21 0.38
CA THR A 12 3.31 6.67 0.00
C THR A 12 2.81 5.96 -1.23
N LEU A 13 1.51 5.72 -1.30
CA LEU A 13 0.83 5.31 -2.53
C LEU A 13 -0.62 5.82 -2.49
N TYR A 14 -1.22 5.99 -3.67
CA TYR A 14 -2.67 6.16 -3.79
C TYR A 14 -3.30 4.81 -4.11
N TYR A 15 -4.46 4.55 -3.51
CA TYR A 15 -5.25 3.36 -3.80
C TYR A 15 -6.73 3.71 -3.94
N HIS A 16 -7.40 2.97 -4.81
CA HIS A 16 -8.85 3.03 -5.01
C HIS A 16 -9.41 1.61 -4.89
N MET A 17 -10.53 1.48 -4.16
CA MET A 17 -11.18 0.20 -3.90
C MET A 17 -12.69 0.41 -3.89
N ASN A 18 -13.37 0.18 -5.01
CA ASN A 18 -14.81 0.38 -5.13
C ASN A 18 -15.55 -0.88 -5.60
N GLY A 19 -16.59 -1.29 -4.87
CA GLY A 19 -17.47 -2.40 -5.26
C GLY A 19 -17.96 -3.25 -4.10
N THR A 20 -19.04 -3.99 -4.34
CA THR A 20 -19.78 -4.74 -3.31
C THR A 20 -19.06 -5.99 -2.84
N THR A 21 -18.29 -6.64 -3.73
CA THR A 21 -17.49 -7.83 -3.44
C THR A 21 -16.01 -7.49 -3.41
N MET A 22 -15.67 -6.35 -2.82
CA MET A 22 -14.29 -5.87 -2.78
C MET A 22 -13.38 -6.82 -2.00
N GLY A 23 -12.18 -6.99 -2.51
CA GLY A 23 -11.13 -7.79 -1.92
C GLY A 23 -10.35 -7.09 -0.81
N THR A 24 -9.08 -7.46 -0.68
CA THR A 24 -8.13 -6.88 0.28
C THR A 24 -6.86 -6.42 -0.42
N LEU A 25 -6.42 -5.21 -0.13
CA LEU A 25 -5.10 -4.68 -0.46
C LEU A 25 -4.20 -4.84 0.76
N ASN A 26 -3.08 -5.56 0.61
CA ASN A 26 -2.03 -5.63 1.62
C ASN A 26 -0.74 -4.99 1.10
N VAL A 27 0.04 -4.37 2.00
CA VAL A 27 1.40 -3.93 1.72
C VAL A 27 2.33 -4.58 2.71
N TYR A 28 3.42 -5.15 2.21
CA TYR A 28 4.49 -5.76 3.00
C TYR A 28 5.81 -5.04 2.74
N VAL A 29 6.61 -4.90 3.80
CA VAL A 29 7.99 -4.43 3.73
C VAL A 29 8.86 -5.42 4.48
N ASN A 30 9.90 -5.94 3.83
CA ASN A 30 10.79 -6.96 4.42
C ASN A 30 10.01 -8.18 4.99
N GLY A 31 9.00 -8.64 4.25
CA GLY A 31 8.12 -9.75 4.67
C GLY A 31 7.11 -9.41 5.77
N VAL A 32 7.15 -8.22 6.37
CA VAL A 32 6.21 -7.78 7.41
C VAL A 32 5.05 -7.04 6.79
N LYS A 33 3.81 -7.43 7.11
CA LYS A 33 2.61 -6.70 6.67
C LYS A 33 2.51 -5.37 7.42
N VAL A 34 2.67 -4.26 6.69
CA VAL A 34 2.66 -2.90 7.25
C VAL A 34 1.34 -2.17 7.00
N PHE A 35 0.52 -2.63 6.06
CA PHE A 35 -0.81 -2.09 5.80
C PHE A 35 -1.76 -3.15 5.28
N SER A 36 -3.04 -3.00 5.60
CA SER A 36 -4.13 -3.80 5.06
C SER A 36 -5.41 -2.96 4.97
N ALA A 37 -6.08 -3.04 3.82
CA ALA A 37 -7.39 -2.45 3.59
C ALA A 37 -8.29 -3.48 2.91
N SER A 38 -9.40 -3.84 3.56
CA SER A 38 -10.40 -4.76 3.00
C SER A 38 -11.74 -4.06 2.78
N GLY A 39 -12.52 -4.60 1.84
CA GLY A 39 -13.88 -4.14 1.58
C GLY A 39 -13.94 -2.82 0.83
N ASN A 40 -15.16 -2.37 0.53
CA ASN A 40 -15.41 -1.14 -0.22
C ASN A 40 -14.87 0.09 0.53
N LYS A 41 -14.12 0.94 -0.18
CA LYS A 41 -13.62 2.24 0.30
C LYS A 41 -14.32 3.43 -0.38
N GLY A 42 -15.30 3.14 -1.23
CA GLY A 42 -16.04 4.12 -1.99
C GLY A 42 -15.32 4.52 -3.28
N ASN A 43 -15.98 5.37 -4.05
CA ASN A 43 -15.46 5.82 -5.34
C ASN A 43 -14.53 7.04 -5.19
N ASN A 44 -13.47 6.90 -4.39
CA ASN A 44 -12.47 7.94 -4.19
C ASN A 44 -11.07 7.32 -4.10
N TRP A 45 -10.07 8.06 -4.54
CA TRP A 45 -8.67 7.73 -4.27
C TRP A 45 -8.34 8.07 -2.82
N LEU A 46 -7.70 7.13 -2.13
CA LEU A 46 -7.21 7.27 -0.77
C LEU A 46 -5.68 7.25 -0.78
N LYS A 47 -5.07 8.05 0.08
CA LYS A 47 -3.62 8.10 0.24
C LYS A 47 -3.21 7.22 1.42
N LEU A 48 -2.26 6.32 1.20
CA LEU A 48 -1.53 5.62 2.24
C LEU A 48 -0.21 6.35 2.51
N GLU A 49 0.12 6.55 3.77
CA GLU A 49 1.39 7.11 4.24
C GLU A 49 1.91 6.23 5.38
N LEU A 50 3.10 5.65 5.20
CA LEU A 50 3.73 4.78 6.18
C LEU A 50 5.17 5.25 6.44
N THR A 51 5.44 5.64 7.68
CA THR A 51 6.82 5.84 8.14
C THR A 51 7.44 4.46 8.40
N VAL A 52 8.51 4.16 7.69
CA VAL A 52 9.28 2.91 7.83
C VAL A 52 10.71 3.27 8.25
N THR A 53 11.19 2.64 9.31
CA THR A 53 12.57 2.81 9.80
C THR A 53 13.37 1.55 9.52
N LEU A 54 14.10 1.53 8.41
CA LEU A 54 14.91 0.40 7.95
C LEU A 54 16.17 0.91 7.24
N SER A 55 17.22 0.10 7.19
CA SER A 55 18.46 0.40 6.47
C SER A 55 18.91 -0.82 5.67
N GLY A 56 19.05 -0.66 4.36
CA GLY A 56 19.41 -1.76 3.45
C GLY A 56 18.44 -1.90 2.28
N MET A 57 18.65 -2.91 1.45
CA MET A 57 17.74 -3.24 0.35
C MET A 57 16.67 -4.21 0.83
N TYR A 58 15.42 -3.81 0.73
CA TYR A 58 14.28 -4.64 1.15
C TYR A 58 13.22 -4.69 0.08
N GLU A 59 12.49 -5.79 0.03
CA GLU A 59 11.34 -5.92 -0.85
C GLU A 59 10.12 -5.21 -0.26
N VAL A 60 9.47 -4.44 -1.11
CA VAL A 60 8.09 -3.97 -0.95
C VAL A 60 7.19 -4.82 -1.83
N ILE A 61 6.16 -5.40 -1.22
CA ILE A 61 5.15 -6.23 -1.91
C ILE A 61 3.80 -5.56 -1.75
N ILE A 62 3.13 -5.31 -2.86
CA ILE A 62 1.74 -4.87 -2.90
C ILE A 62 0.91 -6.07 -3.39
N GLU A 63 0.03 -6.56 -2.53
CA GLU A 63 -0.76 -7.77 -2.76
C GLU A 63 -2.25 -7.41 -2.84
N GLY A 64 -2.86 -7.70 -3.98
CA GLY A 64 -4.32 -7.65 -4.15
C GLY A 64 -4.92 -9.04 -4.02
N ILE A 65 -5.71 -9.26 -2.95
CA ILE A 65 -6.51 -10.47 -2.77
C ILE A 65 -7.89 -10.21 -3.37
N ARG A 66 -8.25 -10.93 -4.42
CA ARG A 66 -9.57 -10.81 -5.07
C ARG A 66 -10.70 -11.16 -4.09
N GLY A 67 -11.81 -10.44 -4.19
CA GLY A 67 -13.04 -10.80 -3.49
C GLY A 67 -13.82 -11.94 -4.17
N SER A 68 -15.08 -12.10 -3.79
CA SER A 68 -15.91 -13.24 -4.20
C SER A 68 -16.41 -13.16 -5.66
N SER A 69 -16.41 -11.99 -6.29
CA SER A 69 -16.96 -11.77 -7.63
C SER A 69 -16.15 -10.74 -8.44
N TYR A 70 -16.60 -10.44 -9.65
CA TYR A 70 -16.06 -9.40 -10.54
C TYR A 70 -16.59 -7.99 -10.22
N THR A 71 -17.53 -7.86 -9.28
CA THR A 71 -18.22 -6.60 -8.95
C THR A 71 -17.42 -5.69 -8.00
N GLY A 72 -16.10 -5.68 -8.15
CA GLY A 72 -15.23 -4.78 -7.40
C GLY A 72 -13.90 -4.59 -8.09
N ASP A 73 -13.44 -3.34 -8.13
CA ASP A 73 -12.24 -2.90 -8.82
C ASP A 73 -11.24 -2.28 -7.84
N MET A 74 -9.98 -2.65 -7.99
CA MET A 74 -8.86 -2.13 -7.21
C MET A 74 -7.83 -1.53 -8.16
N ALA A 75 -7.38 -0.32 -7.86
CA ALA A 75 -6.29 0.34 -8.56
C ALA A 75 -5.32 0.96 -7.56
N ILE A 76 -4.05 1.06 -7.96
CA ILE A 76 -2.99 1.73 -7.22
C ILE A 76 -2.28 2.70 -8.15
N ASP A 77 -1.77 3.81 -7.61
CA ASP A 77 -0.98 4.77 -8.38
C ASP A 77 -0.01 5.54 -7.47
N ASP A 78 0.89 6.31 -8.07
CA ASP A 78 1.72 7.33 -7.40
C ASP A 78 2.56 6.78 -6.22
N PHE A 79 3.12 5.57 -6.38
CA PHE A 79 4.03 4.99 -5.39
C PHE A 79 5.30 5.82 -5.24
N LYS A 80 5.65 6.21 -4.01
CA LYS A 80 6.86 6.97 -3.68
C LYS A 80 7.50 6.43 -2.41
N LEU A 81 8.83 6.48 -2.37
CA LEU A 81 9.62 6.25 -1.16
C LEU A 81 10.55 7.45 -1.00
N VAL A 82 10.31 8.28 0.00
CA VAL A 82 11.07 9.52 0.23
C VAL A 82 11.79 9.46 1.59
N ALA A 83 12.94 10.12 1.68
CA ALA A 83 13.67 10.21 2.94
C ALA A 83 12.90 11.07 3.97
N GLY A 84 12.98 10.70 5.24
CA GLY A 84 12.27 11.34 6.35
C GLY A 84 10.97 10.63 6.73
N PRO A 85 10.40 10.90 7.92
CA PRO A 85 9.09 10.40 8.30
C PRO A 85 7.98 11.04 7.45
N CYS A 86 6.84 10.37 7.35
CA CYS A 86 5.64 10.99 6.76
C CYS A 86 5.20 12.20 7.60
N SER A 87 4.66 13.22 6.94
CA SER A 87 4.31 14.52 7.55
C SER A 87 2.85 14.65 7.97
N SER A 88 2.09 13.54 7.93
CA SER A 88 0.65 13.49 8.23
C SER A 88 0.35 13.74 9.71
#